data_AF-A0A920USD3-F1
#
_entry.id   AF-A0A920USD3-F1
#
_cell.length_a   1.000
_cell.length_b   1.000
_cell.length_c   1.000
_cell.angle_alpha   90.00
_cell.angle_beta   90.00
_cell.angle_gamma   90.00
#
_symmetry.space_group_name_H-M   'P 1'
#
loop_
_entity.id
_entity.type
_entity.pdbx_description
1 polymer ?
#
loop_
_entity_poly.entity_id
_entity_poly.type
_entity_poly.pdbx_seq_one_letter_code
_entity_poly.pdbx_strand_id
1 'polypeptide(L)'
;MPFIYTPSLYGFAGALIFLVLALISLNDEQWLHTAMWGLLGAAFLLKHLSQATLVFRFLNLVALAMLVVGFILFLIEHISQIT
;
A
#
# COMPACT_ATOMS: atom_id res chain seq x y z
N MET A 1 7.78 -25.03 -14.52
CA MET A 1 9.13 -24.53 -14.16
C MET A 1 8.96 -23.65 -12.93
N PRO A 2 9.67 -23.84 -11.80
CA PRO A 2 9.51 -22.96 -10.67
C PRO A 2 10.28 -21.67 -10.99
N PHE A 3 9.63 -20.75 -11.69
CA PHE A 3 10.10 -19.38 -11.82
C PHE A 3 10.00 -18.77 -10.43
N ILE A 4 11.13 -18.67 -9.73
CA ILE A 4 11.27 -17.77 -8.59
C ILE A 4 11.16 -16.37 -9.18
N TYR A 5 9.92 -15.87 -9.28
CA TYR A 5 9.64 -14.52 -9.72
C TYR A 5 10.17 -13.61 -8.61
N THR A 6 11.37 -13.06 -8.80
CA THR A 6 11.89 -12.03 -7.92
C THR A 6 10.87 -10.91 -7.87
N PRO A 7 10.46 -10.45 -6.68
CA PRO A 7 9.53 -9.34 -6.58
C PRO A 7 10.07 -8.17 -7.41
N SER A 8 9.21 -7.58 -8.25
CA SER A 8 9.66 -6.55 -9.17
C SER A 8 10.30 -5.40 -8.38
N LEU A 9 11.47 -4.94 -8.80
CA LEU A 9 12.18 -3.82 -8.15
C LEU A 9 11.28 -2.57 -8.04
N TYR A 10 10.41 -2.39 -9.03
CA TYR A 10 9.38 -1.35 -9.07
C TYR A 10 8.30 -1.51 -7.98
N GLY A 11 7.94 -2.75 -7.65
CA GLY A 11 7.03 -3.10 -6.56
C GLY A 11 7.55 -2.67 -5.20
N PHE A 12 8.81 -2.98 -4.93
CA PHE A 12 9.50 -2.59 -3.71
C PHE A 12 9.68 -1.06 -3.62
N ALA A 13 10.09 -0.42 -4.71
CA ALA A 13 10.22 1.04 -4.78
C ALA A 13 8.89 1.75 -4.47
N GLY A 14 7.77 1.25 -5.00
CA GLY A 14 6.44 1.82 -4.73
C GLY A 14 6.05 1.76 -3.25
N ALA A 15 6.27 0.63 -2.58
CA ALA A 15 5.99 0.52 -1.15
C ALA A 15 6.90 1.42 -0.30
N LEU A 16 8.15 1.61 -0.73
CA LEU A 16 9.12 2.47 -0.04
C LEU A 16 8.71 3.95 -0.14
N ILE A 17 8.18 4.38 -1.28
CA ILE A 17 7.60 5.72 -1.45
C ILE A 17 6.44 5.93 -0.47
N PHE A 18 5.53 4.96 -0.36
CA PHE A 18 4.42 5.05 0.59
C PHE A 18 4.87 5.07 2.06
N LEU A 19 5.90 4.30 2.41
CA LEU A 19 6.50 4.33 3.74
C LEU A 19 7.10 5.71 4.06
N VAL A 20 7.83 6.29 3.12
CA VAL A 20 8.44 7.62 3.27
C VAL A 20 7.36 8.69 3.44
N LEU A 21 6.29 8.63 2.64
CA LEU A 21 5.15 9.55 2.76
C LEU A 21 4.43 9.40 4.11
N ALA A 22 4.28 8.18 4.61
CA ALA A 22 3.72 7.92 5.94
C ALA A 22 4.59 8.53 7.05
N LEU A 23 5.91 8.35 6.96
CA LEU A 23 6.87 8.89 7.94
C LEU A 23 6.88 10.42 7.94
N ILE A 24 6.84 11.05 6.77
CA ILE A 24 6.74 12.51 6.64
C ILE A 24 5.43 13.00 7.24
N SER A 25 4.31 12.35 6.91
CA SER A 25 3.00 12.70 7.46
C SER A 25 2.90 12.51 8.98
N LEU A 26 3.62 11.55 9.55
CA LEU A 26 3.61 11.31 10.99
C LEU A 26 4.21 12.50 11.75
N ASN A 27 5.18 13.17 11.14
CA ASN A 27 5.81 14.36 11.69
C ASN A 27 4.88 15.59 11.69
N ASP A 28 3.88 15.63 10.81
CA ASP A 28 2.87 16.69 10.74
C ASP A 28 1.69 16.47 11.73
N GLU A 29 1.82 15.52 12.68
CA GLU A 29 0.76 15.10 13.63
C GLU A 29 -0.57 14.69 12.97
N GLN A 30 -0.58 14.47 11.66
CA GLN A 30 -1.78 14.11 10.92
C GLN A 30 -1.86 12.58 10.79
N TRP A 31 -2.35 11.97 11.87
CA TRP A 31 -2.43 10.51 12.02
C TRP A 31 -3.23 9.83 10.89
N LEU A 32 -4.21 10.53 10.32
CA LEU A 32 -5.06 10.01 9.24
C LEU A 32 -4.28 9.86 7.93
N HIS A 33 -3.48 10.86 7.56
CA HIS A 33 -2.57 10.77 6.42
C HIS A 33 -1.50 9.69 6.63
N THR A 34 -0.98 9.54 7.85
CA THR A 34 0.02 8.52 8.15
C THR A 34 -0.57 7.12 7.99
N ALA A 35 -1.77 6.91 8.52
CA ALA A 35 -2.50 5.65 8.38
C ALA A 35 -2.80 5.36 6.92
N MET A 36 -3.24 6.36 6.14
CA MET A 36 -3.51 6.23 4.71
C MET A 36 -2.26 5.79 3.93
N TRP A 37 -1.14 6.50 4.09
CA TRP A 37 0.11 6.18 3.41
C TRP A 37 0.70 4.83 3.85
N GLY A 38 0.65 4.53 5.15
CA GLY A 38 1.09 3.26 5.69
C GLY A 38 0.26 2.08 5.18
N LEU A 39 -1.06 2.24 5.06
CA LEU A 39 -1.99 1.22 4.61
C LEU A 39 -1.87 0.99 3.09
N LEU A 40 -1.61 2.04 2.30
CA LEU A 40 -1.21 1.95 0.89
C LEU A 40 0.11 1.19 0.70
N GLY A 41 1.12 1.49 1.51
CA GLY A 41 2.41 0.80 1.48
C GLY A 41 2.29 -0.69 1.86
N ALA A 42 1.54 -0.99 2.92
CA ALA A 42 1.27 -2.36 3.37
C ALA A 42 0.49 -3.17 2.32
N ALA A 43 -0.53 -2.57 1.70
CA ALA A 43 -1.29 -3.18 0.61
C ALA A 43 -0.40 -3.51 -0.60
N PHE A 44 0.52 -2.60 -0.94
CA PHE A 44 1.42 -2.77 -2.08
C PHE A 44 2.45 -3.88 -1.85
N LEU A 45 2.99 -3.97 -0.62
CA LEU A 45 3.86 -5.06 -0.18
C LEU A 45 3.13 -6.41 -0.22
N LEU A 46 1.94 -6.50 0.37
CA LEU A 46 1.14 -7.72 0.40
C LEU A 46 0.81 -8.21 -1.02
N LYS A 47 0.48 -7.29 -1.94
CA LYS A 47 0.19 -7.62 -3.34
C LYS A 47 1.41 -8.21 -4.06
N HIS A 48 2.59 -7.61 -3.88
CA HIS A 48 3.84 -8.10 -4.50
C HIS A 48 4.38 -9.38 -3.85
N LEU A 49 4.20 -9.56 -2.54
CA LEU A 49 4.56 -10.80 -1.84
C LEU A 49 3.67 -11.97 -2.29
N SER A 50 2.38 -11.71 -2.55
CA SER A 50 1.40 -12.73 -2.97
C SER A 50 1.67 -13.34 -4.35
N GLN A 51 2.47 -12.67 -5.20
CA GLN A 51 2.84 -13.20 -6.52
C GLN A 51 3.77 -14.42 -6.42
N ALA A 52 4.47 -14.63 -5.29
CA ALA A 52 5.48 -15.66 -5.15
C ALA A 52 4.92 -17.08 -4.96
N THR A 53 3.65 -17.27 -4.60
CA THR A 53 3.10 -18.61 -4.30
C THR A 53 1.61 -18.75 -4.58
N LEU A 54 1.27 -19.79 -5.36
CA LEU A 54 -0.08 -20.25 -5.74
C LEU A 54 -1.09 -20.40 -4.57
N VAL A 55 -0.61 -20.41 -3.33
CA VAL A 55 -1.39 -20.59 -2.09
C VAL A 55 -1.94 -19.25 -1.54
N PHE A 56 -1.41 -18.09 -1.98
CA PHE A 56 -1.74 -16.78 -1.39
C PHE A 56 -2.79 -15.95 -2.15
N ARG A 57 -3.66 -16.57 -2.95
CA ARG A 57 -4.80 -15.85 -3.59
C ARG A 57 -5.66 -15.07 -2.59
N PHE A 58 -5.81 -15.56 -1.36
CA PHE A 58 -6.51 -14.87 -0.28
C PHE A 58 -5.76 -13.64 0.24
N LEU A 59 -4.42 -13.69 0.36
CA LEU A 59 -3.64 -12.50 0.73
C LEU A 59 -3.70 -11.43 -0.36
N ASN A 60 -3.83 -11.81 -1.63
CA ASN A 60 -4.01 -10.84 -2.71
C ASN A 60 -5.38 -10.13 -2.62
N LEU A 61 -6.44 -10.83 -2.17
CA LEU A 61 -7.74 -10.22 -1.86
C LEU A 61 -7.65 -9.27 -0.67
N VAL A 62 -6.92 -9.64 0.38
CA VAL A 62 -6.68 -8.76 1.54
C VAL A 62 -5.87 -7.52 1.14
N ALA A 63 -4.82 -7.71 0.31
CA ALA A 63 -4.04 -6.62 -0.25
C ALA A 63 -4.91 -5.67 -1.06
N LEU A 64 -5.82 -6.22 -1.86
CA LEU A 64 -6.75 -5.44 -2.67
C LEU A 64 -7.75 -4.68 -1.78
N ALA A 65 -8.28 -5.31 -0.73
CA ALA A 65 -9.16 -4.65 0.24
C ALA A 65 -8.44 -3.50 0.97
N MET A 66 -7.20 -3.71 1.43
CA MET A 66 -6.40 -2.63 2.02
C MET A 66 -6.12 -1.50 1.01
N LEU A 67 -5.80 -1.83 -0.25
CA LEU A 67 -5.57 -0.81 -1.28
C LEU A 67 -6.82 0.03 -1.52
N VAL A 68 -7.99 -0.60 -1.60
CA VAL A 68 -9.28 0.08 -1.75
C VAL A 68 -9.56 0.99 -0.54
N VAL A 69 -9.33 0.51 0.68
CA VAL A 69 -9.52 1.32 1.90
C VAL A 69 -8.58 2.52 1.93
N GLY A 70 -7.29 2.32 1.65
CA GLY A 70 -6.30 3.41 1.59
C GLY A 70 -6.65 4.43 0.50
N PHE A 71 -7.16 3.97 -0.65
CA PHE A 71 -7.59 4.84 -1.74
C PHE A 71 -8.87 5.64 -1.42
N ILE A 72 -9.83 5.03 -0.71
CA ILE A 72 -11.03 5.73 -0.25
C ILE A 72 -10.67 6.82 0.77
N LEU A 73 -9.79 6.52 1.73
CA LEU A 73 -9.29 7.52 2.69
C LEU A 73 -8.59 8.68 1.97
N PHE A 74 -7.77 8.37 0.96
CA PHE A 74 -7.13 9.38 0.11
C PHE A 74 -8.13 10.28 -0.61
N LEU A 75 -9.16 9.69 -1.21
CA LEU A 75 -10.25 10.44 -1.85
C LEU A 75 -10.97 11.33 -0.86
N ILE A 76 -11.32 10.85 0.33
CA ILE A 76 -12.04 11.65 1.34
C ILE A 76 -11.20 12.86 1.76
N GLU A 77 -9.93 12.64 2.10
CA GLU A 77 -9.08 13.71 2.61
C GLU A 77 -8.72 14.73 1.53
N HIS A 78 -8.40 14.29 0.31
CA HIS A 78 -8.08 15.22 -0.78
C HIS A 78 -9.33 15.88 -1.40
N ILE A 79 -10.48 15.23 -1.48
CA ILE A 79 -11.73 15.89 -1.92
C ILE A 79 -12.17 16.94 -0.87
N SER A 80 -12.05 16.61 0.42
CA SER A 80 -12.42 17.53 1.50
C SER A 80 -11.50 18.76 1.58
N GLN A 81 -10.26 18.68 1.09
CA GLN A 81 -9.36 19.85 1.01
C GLN A 81 -9.64 20.74 -0.22
N ILE A 82 -10.38 20.26 -1.22
CA ILE A 82 -10.68 20.99 -2.46
C ILE A 82 -12.00 21.79 -2.37
N THR A 83 -12.87 21.51 -1.40
CA THR A 83 -14.17 22.19 -1.19
C THR A 83 -14.08 23.19 -0.03
#